data_AF-A0A8H4PXC4-F1
#
_entry.id   AF-A0A8H4PXC4-F1
#
_cell.length_a   1.000
_cell.length_b   1.000
_cell.length_c   1.000
_cell.angle_alpha   90.00
_cell.angle_beta   90.00
_cell.angle_gamma   90.00
#
_symmetry.space_group_name_H-M   'P 1'
#
loop_
_entity.id
_entity.type
_entity.pdbx_description
1 polymer ?
#
loop_
_entity_poly.entity_id
_entity_poly.type
_entity_poly.pdbx_seq_one_letter_code
_entity_poly.pdbx_strand_id
1 'polypeptide(L)'
;MSSLHVAAYNNTPALTNSEIVLDLPCDEEYYAAETSAAFFAKGGAEAAGHNGVAFYDALGELLRTNEKRQKRLNLRNSHGSPVNNDVDQPLTDLKPSTFGCLVLINALHNYIWETRQRHHGKVWTNEETEKMHRHIEPALKAWQMAWATNPHHSVERPNPFGIGPLSADAIPLLDLAYVRLFVNLSRSREKFWQRDWDGVVEELAHGNGIAQQAEASQVGKAESDAVGFSDRSAHGALVESQVTASIDMCGFGPAASGEGSGMSGPSTSRREQHLRKAAFYAADSLAMSDKLGVTFADFTSRELPLQSALCVFDCAQVLAEWMATLQDRVGRYLGILGQDSVDLGQIPAMMLLEEEDVKLLDKVREILASAELKLNMNLMSDAMKGVESPSQPDSHGSFATKILRLIAFTMDKATVWPVTQLMARCLETHANHAQARAEKSVTLSG
;
A
#
# COMPACT_ATOMS: atom_id res chain seq x y z
N MET A 1 12.02 3.16 -14.81
CA MET A 1 11.27 2.72 -16.02
C MET A 1 10.96 1.23 -16.04
N SER A 2 11.93 0.32 -15.81
CA SER A 2 11.67 -1.14 -15.72
C SER A 2 10.57 -1.48 -14.70
N SER A 3 10.70 -0.90 -13.50
CA SER A 3 9.74 -0.97 -12.39
C SER A 3 8.34 -0.40 -12.67
N LEU A 4 8.23 0.63 -13.51
CA LEU A 4 6.92 1.16 -13.94
C LEU A 4 6.23 0.19 -14.91
N HIS A 5 6.97 -0.61 -15.69
CA HIS A 5 6.37 -1.67 -16.50
C HIS A 5 5.83 -2.81 -15.63
N VAL A 6 6.60 -3.23 -14.62
CA VAL A 6 6.13 -4.14 -13.57
C VAL A 6 4.87 -3.60 -12.88
N ALA A 7 4.93 -2.35 -12.40
CA ALA A 7 3.86 -1.75 -11.61
C ALA A 7 2.58 -1.46 -12.39
N ALA A 8 2.71 -0.97 -13.63
CA ALA A 8 1.58 -0.52 -14.44
C ALA A 8 1.07 -1.60 -15.40
N TYR A 9 1.92 -2.52 -15.87
CA TYR A 9 1.55 -3.51 -16.90
C TYR A 9 1.60 -4.97 -16.44
N ASN A 10 2.14 -5.27 -15.24
CA ASN A 10 2.45 -6.63 -14.79
C ASN A 10 3.44 -7.39 -15.72
N ASN A 11 4.11 -6.67 -16.61
CA ASN A 11 5.07 -7.24 -17.56
C ASN A 11 6.42 -7.52 -16.89
N THR A 12 7.15 -8.48 -17.45
CA THR A 12 8.53 -8.76 -17.07
C THR A 12 9.39 -7.49 -17.17
N PRO A 13 10.16 -7.14 -16.13
CA PRO A 13 11.05 -5.99 -16.18
C PRO A 13 12.10 -6.21 -17.28
N ALA A 14 12.32 -5.20 -18.13
CA ALA A 14 13.31 -5.26 -19.22
C ALA A 14 14.76 -5.36 -18.73
N LEU A 15 14.99 -5.05 -17.45
CA LEU A 15 16.22 -5.27 -16.71
C LEU A 15 15.83 -5.70 -15.29
N THR A 16 16.28 -6.88 -14.87
CA THR A 16 16.11 -7.43 -13.52
C THR A 16 17.05 -6.74 -12.54
N ASN A 17 16.77 -6.83 -11.24
CA ASN A 17 17.65 -6.26 -10.21
C ASN A 17 19.05 -6.90 -10.22
N SER A 18 19.16 -8.17 -10.61
CA SER A 18 20.42 -8.91 -10.72
C SER A 18 21.33 -8.45 -11.86
N GLU A 19 20.80 -7.74 -12.87
CA GLU A 19 21.55 -7.26 -14.03
C GLU A 19 22.09 -5.82 -13.83
N ILE A 20 21.74 -5.15 -12.73
CA ILE A 20 22.18 -3.79 -12.42
C ILE A 20 23.53 -3.84 -11.69
N VAL A 21 24.61 -3.68 -12.46
CA VAL A 21 26.00 -3.65 -11.98
C VAL A 21 26.53 -2.21 -11.91
N LEU A 22 25.72 -1.31 -11.36
CA LEU A 22 26.03 0.12 -11.23
C LEU A 22 25.97 0.56 -9.77
N ASP A 23 26.65 1.65 -9.44
CA ASP A 23 26.48 2.34 -8.16
C ASP A 23 25.13 3.09 -8.11
N LEU A 24 24.65 3.38 -6.90
CA LEU A 24 23.55 4.29 -6.72
C LEU A 24 23.92 5.70 -7.21
N PRO A 25 22.94 6.49 -7.72
CA PRO A 25 23.18 7.87 -8.10
C PRO A 25 23.77 8.70 -6.95
N CYS A 26 24.80 9.48 -7.26
CA CYS A 26 25.35 10.51 -6.36
C CYS A 26 24.32 11.58 -6.00
N ASP A 27 24.66 12.43 -5.03
CA ASP A 27 23.77 13.46 -4.50
C ASP A 27 23.35 14.51 -5.53
N GLU A 28 22.15 15.07 -5.29
CA GLU A 28 21.47 16.10 -6.07
C GLU A 28 22.41 17.22 -6.51
N GLU A 29 23.31 17.64 -5.62
CA GLU A 29 24.18 18.78 -5.86
C GLU A 29 25.23 18.57 -6.96
N TYR A 30 25.57 17.32 -7.30
CA TYR A 30 26.55 16.97 -8.33
C TYR A 30 25.89 16.84 -9.70
N TYR A 31 24.76 16.14 -9.80
CA TYR A 31 24.07 15.94 -11.08
C TYR A 31 23.22 17.15 -11.50
N ALA A 32 22.82 18.03 -10.58
CA ALA A 32 22.15 19.30 -10.89
C ALA A 32 23.13 20.45 -11.24
N ALA A 33 24.44 20.17 -11.37
CA ALA A 33 25.41 21.20 -11.74
C ALA A 33 25.20 21.68 -13.19
N GLU A 34 24.83 22.95 -13.36
CA GLU A 34 24.51 23.56 -14.67
C GLU A 34 25.68 23.54 -15.68
N THR A 35 26.92 23.46 -15.21
CA THR A 35 28.12 23.45 -16.04
C THR A 35 29.18 22.50 -15.50
N SER A 36 30.05 22.01 -16.38
CA SER A 36 31.23 21.23 -15.99
C SER A 36 32.14 21.99 -15.03
N ALA A 37 32.28 23.30 -15.19
CA ALA A 37 33.05 24.15 -14.27
C ALA A 37 32.45 24.14 -12.85
N ALA A 38 31.12 24.23 -12.71
CA ALA A 38 30.45 24.13 -11.42
C ALA A 38 30.59 22.74 -10.79
N PHE A 39 30.52 21.67 -11.58
CA PHE A 39 30.77 20.30 -11.12
C PHE A 39 32.22 20.11 -10.61
N PHE A 40 33.23 20.56 -11.36
CA PHE A 40 34.62 20.49 -10.92
C PHE A 40 34.92 21.40 -9.72
N ALA A 41 34.26 22.55 -9.59
CA ALA A 41 34.38 23.42 -8.42
C ALA A 41 33.87 22.76 -7.12
N LYS A 42 32.97 21.76 -7.23
CA LYS A 42 32.52 20.92 -6.10
C LYS A 42 33.42 19.70 -5.84
N GLY A 43 34.57 19.58 -6.51
CA GLY A 43 35.48 18.43 -6.39
C GLY A 43 35.25 17.33 -7.43
N GLY A 44 34.31 17.51 -8.36
CA GLY A 44 34.11 16.62 -9.51
C GLY A 44 33.77 15.18 -9.12
N ALA A 45 34.31 14.22 -9.89
CA ALA A 45 33.94 12.80 -9.77
C ALA A 45 34.35 12.15 -8.44
N GLU A 46 35.45 12.60 -7.81
CA GLU A 46 35.90 12.07 -6.52
C GLU A 46 34.94 12.48 -5.40
N ALA A 47 34.54 13.76 -5.36
CA ALA A 47 33.54 14.26 -4.42
C ALA A 47 32.14 13.67 -4.68
N ALA A 48 31.73 13.54 -5.95
CA ALA A 48 30.46 12.88 -6.30
C ALA A 48 30.42 11.40 -5.87
N GLY A 49 31.58 10.74 -5.79
CA GLY A 49 31.70 9.34 -5.34
C GLY A 49 31.76 9.15 -3.82
N HIS A 50 31.70 10.21 -3.00
CA HIS A 50 31.91 10.11 -1.55
C HIS A 50 30.88 9.22 -0.82
N ASN A 51 29.66 9.10 -1.37
CA ASN A 51 28.60 8.21 -0.90
C ASN A 51 28.30 7.07 -1.89
N GLY A 52 29.23 6.78 -2.80
CA GLY A 52 29.09 5.71 -3.80
C GLY A 52 28.93 4.34 -3.15
N VAL A 53 27.75 3.76 -3.27
CA VAL A 53 27.42 2.40 -2.83
C VAL A 53 26.86 1.63 -4.02
N ALA A 54 27.39 0.43 -4.27
CA ALA A 54 26.88 -0.46 -5.31
C ALA A 54 25.38 -0.74 -5.12
N PHE A 55 24.60 -0.66 -6.19
CA PHE A 55 23.14 -0.90 -6.15
C PHE A 55 22.78 -2.23 -5.48
N TYR A 56 23.53 -3.30 -5.81
CA TYR A 56 23.32 -4.62 -5.25
C TYR A 56 23.57 -4.67 -3.73
N ASP A 57 24.60 -3.98 -3.23
CA ASP A 57 24.91 -3.95 -1.80
C ASP A 57 23.86 -3.16 -1.01
N ALA A 58 23.40 -2.03 -1.55
CA ALA A 58 22.34 -1.23 -0.93
C ALA A 58 20.98 -1.98 -0.92
N LEU A 59 20.55 -2.55 -2.04
CA LEU A 59 19.33 -3.36 -2.10
C LEU A 59 19.44 -4.61 -1.21
N GLY A 60 20.61 -5.26 -1.24
CA GLY A 60 20.91 -6.42 -0.42
C GLY A 60 20.92 -6.08 1.07
N GLU A 61 21.36 -4.89 1.48
CA GLU A 61 21.24 -4.41 2.86
C GLU A 61 19.77 -4.35 3.29
N LEU A 62 18.91 -3.67 2.52
CA LEU A 62 17.47 -3.54 2.82
C LEU A 62 16.81 -4.92 2.98
N LEU A 63 17.04 -5.83 2.02
CA LEU A 63 16.46 -7.18 2.06
C LEU A 63 17.00 -8.04 3.23
N ARG A 64 18.22 -7.76 3.72
CA ARG A 64 18.81 -8.46 4.89
C ARG A 64 18.46 -7.82 6.23
N THR A 65 17.69 -6.72 6.30
CA THR A 65 17.32 -6.06 7.57
C THR A 65 16.68 -7.04 8.56
N ASN A 66 15.81 -7.95 8.11
CA ASN A 66 15.21 -8.96 9.00
C ASN A 66 16.26 -9.92 9.58
N GLU A 67 17.19 -10.42 8.75
CA GLU A 67 18.26 -11.29 9.24
C GLU A 67 19.20 -10.59 10.22
N LYS A 68 19.59 -9.34 9.93
CA LYS A 68 20.41 -8.51 10.83
C LYS A 68 19.71 -8.39 12.20
N ARG A 69 18.40 -8.10 12.21
CA ARG A 69 17.57 -7.99 13.42
C ARG A 69 17.48 -9.31 14.19
N GLN A 70 17.21 -10.43 13.51
CA GLN A 70 17.14 -11.76 14.15
C GLN A 70 18.49 -12.21 14.71
N LYS A 71 19.59 -12.00 13.99
CA LYS A 71 20.95 -12.30 14.46
C LYS A 71 21.29 -11.49 15.73
N ARG A 72 20.94 -10.19 15.78
CA ARG A 72 21.08 -9.36 17.00
C ARG A 72 20.28 -9.89 18.19
N LEU A 73 19.01 -10.24 17.98
CA LEU A 73 18.16 -10.80 19.05
C LEU A 73 18.72 -12.13 19.58
N ASN A 74 19.20 -13.01 18.70
CA ASN A 74 19.79 -14.29 19.09
C ASN A 74 21.12 -14.13 19.85
N LEU A 75 22.01 -13.21 19.43
CA LEU A 75 23.22 -12.88 20.18
C LEU A 75 22.89 -12.34 21.58
N ARG A 76 21.89 -11.44 21.69
CA ARG A 76 21.46 -10.87 22.97
C ARG A 76 20.98 -11.94 23.95
N ASN A 77 20.16 -12.88 23.47
CA ASN A 77 19.68 -14.02 24.25
C ASN A 77 20.81 -14.97 24.68
N SER A 78 21.96 -14.96 23.99
CA SER A 78 23.12 -15.79 24.30
C SER A 78 24.19 -15.11 25.18
N HIS A 79 24.09 -13.80 25.46
CA HIS A 79 25.16 -13.05 26.16
C HIS A 79 24.71 -12.14 27.31
N GLY A 80 23.41 -12.06 27.62
CA GLY A 80 22.92 -11.46 28.87
C GLY A 80 23.29 -9.98 29.07
N SER A 81 23.52 -9.23 27.98
CA SER A 81 23.88 -7.81 28.06
C SER A 81 22.71 -6.94 28.58
N PRO A 82 23.00 -5.90 29.38
CA PRO A 82 21.97 -5.04 29.98
C PRO A 82 21.25 -4.16 28.93
N VAL A 83 20.04 -3.75 29.29
CA VAL A 83 18.94 -3.36 28.36
C VAL A 83 19.05 -1.91 27.79
N ASN A 84 19.99 -1.08 28.25
CA ASN A 84 19.77 0.37 28.23
C ASN A 84 20.16 1.15 26.96
N ASN A 85 20.72 0.53 25.90
CA ASN A 85 21.23 1.25 24.72
C ASN A 85 20.57 0.86 23.37
N ASP A 86 19.56 0.00 23.37
CA ASP A 86 19.11 -0.74 22.16
C ASP A 86 17.88 -0.12 21.45
N VAL A 87 17.36 1.02 21.94
CA VAL A 87 16.14 1.68 21.39
C VAL A 87 16.46 2.57 20.17
N ASP A 88 17.64 3.18 20.13
CA ASP A 88 17.99 4.23 19.17
C ASP A 88 18.87 3.77 17.99
N GLN A 89 19.20 2.47 17.87
CA GLN A 89 20.09 2.01 16.79
C GLN A 89 19.31 1.79 15.47
N PRO A 90 19.71 2.43 14.36
CA PRO A 90 18.91 2.44 13.13
C PRO A 90 18.78 1.05 12.47
N LEU A 91 17.71 0.89 11.68
CA LEU A 91 17.42 -0.30 10.87
C LEU A 91 18.38 -0.47 9.68
N THR A 92 19.00 0.62 9.24
CA THR A 92 19.99 0.67 8.17
C THR A 92 20.87 1.90 8.34
N ASP A 93 22.13 1.80 7.93
CA ASP A 93 23.08 2.92 7.91
C ASP A 93 23.15 3.59 6.53
N LEU A 94 22.29 3.16 5.58
CA LEU A 94 22.22 3.70 4.22
C LEU A 94 21.77 5.16 4.20
N LYS A 95 22.54 6.00 3.50
CA LYS A 95 22.26 7.41 3.22
C LYS A 95 22.30 7.68 1.71
N PRO A 96 21.34 7.14 0.94
CA PRO A 96 21.28 7.36 -0.50
C PRO A 96 20.81 8.79 -0.81
N SER A 97 21.20 9.30 -1.98
CA SER A 97 20.63 10.50 -2.60
C SER A 97 19.11 10.39 -2.79
N THR A 98 18.43 11.50 -3.10
CA THR A 98 16.98 11.44 -3.41
C THR A 98 16.70 10.51 -4.59
N PHE A 99 17.53 10.57 -5.62
CA PHE A 99 17.42 9.66 -6.77
C PHE A 99 17.78 8.21 -6.38
N GLY A 100 18.77 7.98 -5.50
CA GLY A 100 19.08 6.66 -4.95
C GLY A 100 17.91 6.03 -4.18
N CYS A 101 17.22 6.82 -3.34
CA CYS A 101 15.96 6.41 -2.71
C CYS A 101 14.93 5.95 -3.74
N LEU A 102 14.70 6.76 -4.79
CA LEU A 102 13.75 6.43 -5.85
C LEU A 102 14.15 5.14 -6.58
N VAL A 103 15.42 4.93 -6.90
CA VAL A 103 15.93 3.69 -7.51
C VAL A 103 15.67 2.48 -6.61
N LEU A 104 15.94 2.59 -5.30
CA LEU A 104 15.76 1.49 -4.35
C LEU A 104 14.30 1.07 -4.16
N ILE A 105 13.34 2.01 -4.04
CA ILE A 105 11.92 1.61 -3.93
C ILE A 105 11.41 0.97 -5.22
N ASN A 106 11.85 1.46 -6.37
CA ASN A 106 11.56 0.84 -7.67
C ASN A 106 12.14 -0.59 -7.78
N ALA A 107 13.31 -0.84 -7.21
CA ALA A 107 13.89 -2.17 -7.12
C ALA A 107 13.11 -3.10 -6.16
N LEU A 108 12.56 -2.58 -5.06
CA LEU A 108 11.69 -3.36 -4.17
C LEU A 108 10.36 -3.75 -4.87
N HIS A 109 9.78 -2.89 -5.73
CA HIS A 109 8.66 -3.28 -6.60
C HIS A 109 9.02 -4.44 -7.54
N ASN A 110 10.17 -4.36 -8.22
CA ASN A 110 10.67 -5.47 -9.05
C ASN A 110 10.81 -6.75 -8.24
N TYR A 111 11.36 -6.67 -7.01
CA TYR A 111 11.57 -7.83 -6.15
C TYR A 111 10.26 -8.47 -5.65
N ILE A 112 9.25 -7.66 -5.28
CA ILE A 112 7.90 -8.15 -4.92
C ILE A 112 7.27 -8.89 -6.11
N TRP A 113 7.34 -8.31 -7.31
CA TRP A 113 6.82 -8.93 -8.53
C TRP A 113 7.57 -10.23 -8.84
N GLU A 114 8.90 -10.20 -8.86
CA GLU A 114 9.71 -11.36 -9.23
C GLU A 114 9.54 -12.52 -8.23
N THR A 115 9.40 -12.20 -6.93
CA THR A 115 9.06 -13.19 -5.89
C THR A 115 7.74 -13.88 -6.18
N ARG A 116 6.72 -13.14 -6.65
CA ARG A 116 5.41 -13.70 -7.03
C ARG A 116 5.46 -14.51 -8.33
N GLN A 117 6.24 -14.06 -9.31
CA GLN A 117 6.33 -14.72 -10.61
C GLN A 117 7.11 -16.03 -10.55
N ARG A 118 8.20 -16.10 -9.78
CA ARG A 118 8.99 -17.34 -9.59
C ARG A 118 8.17 -18.54 -9.08
N HIS A 119 6.95 -18.34 -8.57
CA HIS A 119 5.98 -19.39 -8.24
C HIS A 119 5.22 -19.97 -9.47
N HIS A 120 5.71 -19.75 -10.70
CA HIS A 120 5.15 -20.29 -11.96
C HIS A 120 4.64 -21.75 -11.82
N GLY A 121 3.32 -21.92 -11.83
CA GLY A 121 2.65 -23.23 -11.82
C GLY A 121 2.10 -23.72 -10.47
N LYS A 122 2.42 -23.06 -9.34
CA LYS A 122 1.74 -23.29 -8.04
C LYS A 122 0.80 -22.14 -7.72
N VAL A 123 -0.32 -22.43 -7.08
CA VAL A 123 -1.29 -21.39 -6.73
C VAL A 123 -0.77 -20.61 -5.53
N TRP A 124 -0.63 -19.29 -5.67
CA TRP A 124 -0.10 -18.43 -4.61
C TRP A 124 -1.05 -18.39 -3.40
N THR A 125 -0.53 -18.81 -2.25
CA THR A 125 -1.25 -19.03 -1.00
C THR A 125 -1.09 -17.88 0.00
N ASN A 126 -1.98 -17.83 1.00
CA ASN A 126 -1.86 -16.88 2.12
C ASN A 126 -0.59 -17.11 2.95
N GLU A 127 -0.01 -18.32 2.95
CA GLU A 127 1.24 -18.60 3.65
C GLU A 127 2.46 -18.04 2.90
N GLU A 128 2.43 -18.04 1.57
CA GLU A 128 3.45 -17.39 0.73
C GLU A 128 3.36 -15.85 0.85
N THR A 129 2.15 -15.29 0.94
CA THR A 129 1.94 -13.87 1.32
C THR A 129 2.60 -13.56 2.67
N GLU A 130 2.39 -14.38 3.71
CA GLU A 130 3.00 -14.20 5.03
C GLU A 130 4.53 -14.32 5.01
N LYS A 131 5.10 -15.28 4.26
CA LYS A 131 6.55 -15.45 4.10
C LYS A 131 7.17 -14.23 3.40
N MET A 132 6.55 -13.78 2.31
CA MET A 132 6.98 -12.59 1.57
C MET A 132 6.90 -11.33 2.44
N HIS A 133 5.81 -11.14 3.17
CA HIS A 133 5.62 -10.04 4.12
C HIS A 133 6.73 -9.99 5.17
N ARG A 134 6.99 -11.10 5.88
CA ARG A 134 8.02 -11.18 6.94
C ARG A 134 9.43 -10.87 6.44
N HIS A 135 9.70 -11.06 5.14
CA HIS A 135 10.99 -10.75 4.54
C HIS A 135 11.08 -9.30 4.04
N ILE A 136 10.05 -8.80 3.36
CA ILE A 136 10.09 -7.51 2.65
C ILE A 136 9.60 -6.32 3.50
N GLU A 137 8.67 -6.52 4.46
CA GLU A 137 8.20 -5.43 5.32
C GLU A 137 9.35 -4.75 6.11
N PRO A 138 10.33 -5.49 6.67
CA PRO A 138 11.52 -4.87 7.27
C PRO A 138 12.39 -4.10 6.28
N ALA A 139 12.42 -4.50 5.00
CA ALA A 139 13.16 -3.80 3.94
C ALA A 139 12.49 -2.47 3.56
N LEU A 140 11.15 -2.42 3.52
CA LEU A 140 10.39 -1.18 3.32
C LEU A 140 10.56 -0.21 4.50
N LYS A 141 10.56 -0.71 5.74
CA LYS A 141 10.84 0.09 6.95
C LYS A 141 12.28 0.64 6.97
N ALA A 142 13.26 -0.17 6.55
CA ALA A 142 14.64 0.30 6.37
C ALA A 142 14.74 1.37 5.27
N TRP A 143 14.05 1.18 4.12
CA TRP A 143 13.99 2.18 3.06
C TRP A 143 13.39 3.51 3.54
N GLN A 144 12.28 3.46 4.28
CA GLN A 144 11.62 4.63 4.85
C GLN A 144 12.53 5.37 5.83
N MET A 145 13.30 4.63 6.65
CA MET A 145 14.32 5.22 7.52
C MET A 145 15.45 5.88 6.71
N ALA A 146 15.99 5.20 5.70
CA ALA A 146 17.02 5.76 4.81
C ALA A 146 16.54 7.05 4.13
N TRP A 147 15.30 7.08 3.62
CA TRP A 147 14.65 8.28 3.09
C TRP A 147 14.57 9.39 4.14
N ALA A 148 14.21 9.09 5.39
CA ALA A 148 14.13 10.07 6.47
C ALA A 148 15.50 10.58 6.97
N THR A 149 16.63 9.96 6.59
CA THR A 149 17.97 10.45 7.01
C THR A 149 18.40 11.73 6.29
N ASN A 150 17.84 12.03 5.11
CA ASN A 150 18.17 13.23 4.36
C ASN A 150 17.30 14.41 4.82
N PRO A 151 17.88 15.47 5.43
CA PRO A 151 17.10 16.59 5.98
C PRO A 151 16.38 17.42 4.92
N HIS A 152 16.71 17.28 3.63
CA HIS A 152 16.05 18.00 2.55
C HIS A 152 14.92 17.21 1.86
N HIS A 153 14.71 15.95 2.25
CA HIS A 153 13.55 15.19 1.79
C HIS A 153 12.27 15.76 2.42
N SER A 154 11.31 16.09 1.57
CA SER A 154 9.96 16.46 1.97
C SER A 154 8.94 15.79 1.08
N VAL A 155 7.73 15.61 1.63
CA VAL A 155 6.53 15.14 0.93
C VAL A 155 5.70 16.30 0.37
N GLU A 156 5.97 17.53 0.84
CA GLU A 156 5.27 18.75 0.44
C GLU A 156 5.61 19.15 -1.00
N ARG A 157 4.64 19.79 -1.67
CA ARG A 157 4.78 20.29 -3.04
C ARG A 157 4.37 21.77 -3.11
N PRO A 158 5.25 22.68 -3.56
CA PRO A 158 6.66 22.48 -3.86
C PRO A 158 7.48 22.09 -2.61
N ASN A 159 8.63 21.45 -2.80
CA ASN A 159 9.53 21.10 -1.69
C ASN A 159 10.05 22.41 -1.02
N PRO A 160 9.99 22.53 0.33
CA PRO A 160 10.35 23.75 1.05
C PRO A 160 11.83 24.15 0.92
N PHE A 161 12.71 23.22 0.55
CA PHE A 161 14.14 23.46 0.30
C PHE A 161 14.44 23.80 -1.18
N GLY A 162 13.41 23.90 -2.03
CA GLY A 162 13.57 24.20 -3.47
C GLY A 162 14.10 23.03 -4.31
N ILE A 163 14.20 21.83 -3.73
CA ILE A 163 14.69 20.62 -4.41
C ILE A 163 13.57 19.99 -5.25
N GLY A 164 13.95 19.24 -6.30
CA GLY A 164 13.00 18.60 -7.22
C GLY A 164 12.02 17.61 -6.56
N PRO A 165 10.93 17.24 -7.26
CA PRO A 165 9.82 16.47 -6.70
C PRO A 165 10.15 15.00 -6.35
N LEU A 166 11.35 14.51 -6.69
CA LEU A 166 11.72 13.09 -6.59
C LEU A 166 11.57 12.51 -5.18
N SER A 167 11.77 13.32 -4.12
CA SER A 167 11.60 12.88 -2.73
C SER A 167 10.14 12.53 -2.45
N ALA A 168 9.22 13.38 -2.89
CA ALA A 168 7.78 13.20 -2.75
C ALA A 168 7.23 12.18 -3.76
N ASP A 169 7.84 12.02 -4.94
CA ASP A 169 7.45 11.01 -5.95
C ASP A 169 7.74 9.57 -5.51
N ALA A 170 8.68 9.39 -4.56
CA ALA A 170 9.03 8.08 -4.02
C ALA A 170 8.01 7.56 -2.99
N ILE A 171 7.23 8.43 -2.33
CA ILE A 171 6.27 8.03 -1.27
C ILE A 171 5.07 7.24 -1.82
N PRO A 172 4.39 7.65 -2.91
CA PRO A 172 3.36 6.80 -3.53
C PRO A 172 3.87 5.43 -3.97
N LEU A 173 5.18 5.29 -4.26
CA LEU A 173 5.78 3.99 -4.52
C LEU A 173 5.99 3.17 -3.24
N LEU A 174 6.28 3.79 -2.09
CA LEU A 174 6.33 3.11 -0.80
C LEU A 174 4.96 2.54 -0.42
N ASP A 175 3.92 3.39 -0.46
CA ASP A 175 2.55 2.99 -0.12
C ASP A 175 2.07 1.84 -1.02
N LEU A 176 2.28 2.00 -2.33
CA LEU A 176 1.95 0.99 -3.32
C LEU A 176 2.72 -0.32 -3.13
N ALA A 177 3.94 -0.28 -2.58
CA ALA A 177 4.69 -1.49 -2.23
C ALA A 177 4.04 -2.22 -1.04
N TYR A 178 3.62 -1.50 0.00
CA TYR A 178 2.90 -2.09 1.14
C TYR A 178 1.57 -2.72 0.72
N VAL A 179 0.73 -2.00 -0.05
CA VAL A 179 -0.52 -2.54 -0.61
C VAL A 179 -0.27 -3.84 -1.38
N ARG A 180 0.80 -3.85 -2.20
CA ARG A 180 1.21 -5.02 -2.99
C ARG A 180 1.91 -6.11 -2.21
N LEU A 181 2.25 -5.96 -0.94
CA LEU A 181 2.69 -7.11 -0.14
C LEU A 181 1.52 -8.06 0.12
N PHE A 182 0.36 -7.52 0.49
CA PHE A 182 -0.79 -8.32 0.91
C PHE A 182 -1.72 -8.71 -0.25
N VAL A 183 -1.96 -7.81 -1.22
CA VAL A 183 -2.87 -8.07 -2.35
C VAL A 183 -2.10 -8.35 -3.63
N ASN A 184 -2.53 -9.37 -4.39
CA ASN A 184 -1.98 -9.68 -5.70
C ASN A 184 -2.81 -9.07 -6.83
N LEU A 185 -2.36 -7.90 -7.32
CA LEU A 185 -3.01 -7.15 -8.39
C LEU A 185 -2.57 -7.58 -9.81
N SER A 186 -1.77 -8.64 -9.94
CA SER A 186 -1.18 -9.06 -11.23
C SER A 186 -2.26 -9.44 -12.26
N ARG A 187 -3.21 -10.30 -11.87
CA ARG A 187 -4.28 -10.78 -12.76
C ARG A 187 -5.31 -9.70 -13.08
N SER A 188 -5.75 -8.95 -12.07
CA SER A 188 -6.64 -7.80 -12.29
C SER A 188 -5.99 -6.74 -13.18
N ARG A 189 -4.65 -6.59 -13.15
CA ARG A 189 -3.92 -5.73 -14.10
C ARG A 189 -3.92 -6.27 -15.53
N GLU A 190 -3.78 -7.58 -15.75
CA GLU A 190 -3.89 -8.18 -17.09
C GLU A 190 -5.27 -7.90 -17.71
N LYS A 191 -6.34 -8.07 -16.91
CA LYS A 191 -7.72 -7.75 -17.29
C LYS A 191 -7.91 -6.26 -17.64
N PHE A 192 -7.31 -5.36 -16.86
CA PHE A 192 -7.35 -3.91 -17.11
C PHE A 192 -6.77 -3.53 -18.49
N TRP A 193 -5.68 -4.17 -18.92
CA TRP A 193 -5.10 -3.94 -20.25
C TRP A 193 -5.88 -4.59 -21.38
N GLN A 194 -6.59 -5.69 -21.10
CA GLN A 194 -7.56 -6.31 -22.02
C GLN A 194 -8.85 -5.49 -22.18
N ARG A 195 -9.05 -4.42 -21.38
CA ARG A 195 -10.32 -3.65 -21.27
C ARG A 195 -11.49 -4.46 -20.71
N ASP A 196 -11.19 -5.57 -20.04
CA ASP A 196 -12.16 -6.43 -19.37
C ASP A 196 -12.39 -5.91 -17.95
N TRP A 197 -13.16 -4.82 -17.83
CA TRP A 197 -13.39 -4.13 -16.56
C TRP A 197 -14.12 -5.01 -15.54
N ASP A 198 -15.07 -5.83 -15.99
CA ASP A 198 -15.76 -6.79 -15.15
C ASP A 198 -14.77 -7.85 -14.62
N GLY A 199 -13.90 -8.38 -15.48
CA GLY A 199 -12.81 -9.27 -15.09
C GLY A 199 -11.80 -8.67 -14.11
N VAL A 200 -11.58 -7.34 -14.11
CA VAL A 200 -10.77 -6.66 -13.08
C VAL A 200 -11.43 -6.82 -11.70
N VAL A 201 -12.74 -6.57 -11.62
CA VAL A 201 -13.52 -6.67 -10.38
C VAL A 201 -13.61 -8.11 -9.92
N GLU A 202 -13.86 -9.05 -10.84
CA GLU A 202 -13.91 -10.48 -10.53
C GLU A 202 -12.58 -11.00 -9.96
N GLU A 203 -11.43 -10.69 -10.57
CA GLU A 203 -10.12 -11.15 -10.04
C GLU A 203 -9.82 -10.55 -8.66
N LEU A 204 -10.22 -9.30 -8.39
CA LEU A 204 -10.12 -8.68 -7.07
C LEU A 204 -11.02 -9.41 -6.04
N ALA A 205 -12.29 -9.62 -6.37
CA ALA A 205 -13.29 -10.26 -5.52
C ALA A 205 -12.96 -11.72 -5.20
N HIS A 206 -12.44 -12.48 -6.18
CA HIS A 206 -12.02 -13.86 -5.95
C HIS A 206 -10.68 -13.96 -5.21
N GLY A 207 -9.75 -13.02 -5.44
CA GLY A 207 -8.45 -12.89 -4.76
C GLY A 207 -7.77 -14.22 -4.41
N ASN A 208 -7.27 -14.94 -5.43
CA ASN A 208 -6.66 -16.28 -5.35
C ASN A 208 -7.52 -17.43 -4.77
N GLY A 209 -8.77 -17.18 -4.36
CA GLY A 209 -9.62 -18.11 -3.60
C GLY A 209 -9.95 -19.45 -4.28
N ILE A 210 -9.74 -19.56 -5.60
CA ILE A 210 -9.92 -20.80 -6.37
C ILE A 210 -9.01 -21.95 -5.83
N ALA A 211 -7.91 -21.64 -5.14
CA ALA A 211 -7.05 -22.64 -4.49
C ALA A 211 -7.75 -23.40 -3.34
N GLN A 212 -8.46 -22.69 -2.47
CA GLN A 212 -8.87 -23.24 -1.17
C GLN A 212 -9.98 -24.29 -1.28
N GLN A 213 -10.86 -24.19 -2.28
CA GLN A 213 -11.87 -25.24 -2.55
C GLN A 213 -11.26 -26.52 -3.14
N ALA A 214 -10.17 -26.42 -3.89
CA ALA A 214 -9.46 -27.59 -4.41
C ALA A 214 -8.74 -28.35 -3.29
N GLU A 215 -8.08 -27.65 -2.36
CA GLU A 215 -7.39 -28.28 -1.22
C GLU A 215 -8.36 -28.88 -0.20
N ALA A 216 -9.48 -28.20 0.11
CA ALA A 216 -10.53 -28.75 0.97
C ALA A 216 -11.12 -30.06 0.42
N SER A 217 -11.06 -30.27 -0.90
CA SER A 217 -11.51 -31.49 -1.57
C SER A 217 -10.46 -32.62 -1.57
N GLN A 218 -9.21 -32.36 -1.16
CA GLN A 218 -8.09 -33.32 -1.20
C GLN A 218 -7.70 -33.91 0.16
N VAL A 219 -8.23 -33.40 1.28
CA VAL A 219 -7.96 -33.91 2.64
C VAL A 219 -8.48 -35.36 2.86
N GLY A 220 -9.19 -35.95 1.89
CA GLY A 220 -9.77 -37.30 1.97
C GLY A 220 -8.83 -38.49 1.73
N LYS A 221 -7.51 -38.32 1.53
CA LYS A 221 -6.55 -39.42 1.34
C LYS A 221 -5.19 -39.19 2.04
N ALA A 222 -5.00 -39.85 3.19
CA ALA A 222 -3.69 -40.24 3.74
C ALA A 222 -2.97 -41.23 2.77
N GLU A 223 -1.68 -41.59 2.84
CA GLU A 223 -0.54 -41.44 3.78
C GLU A 223 0.76 -41.67 2.93
N SER A 224 2.03 -41.53 3.34
CA SER A 224 2.74 -41.25 4.60
C SER A 224 4.15 -40.66 4.26
N ASP A 225 4.76 -39.86 5.16
CA ASP A 225 6.12 -40.07 5.72
C ASP A 225 6.70 -38.81 6.39
N ALA A 226 7.37 -39.01 7.54
CA ALA A 226 8.00 -37.98 8.40
C ALA A 226 9.30 -37.39 7.78
N VAL A 227 10.01 -36.36 8.28
CA VAL A 227 10.33 -35.86 9.65
C VAL A 227 10.67 -34.34 9.56
N GLY A 228 10.49 -33.45 10.55
CA GLY A 228 9.92 -33.55 11.90
C GLY A 228 10.82 -32.95 13.01
N PHE A 229 10.59 -31.71 13.48
CA PHE A 229 11.28 -31.14 14.66
C PHE A 229 10.39 -30.20 15.50
N SER A 230 10.34 -30.44 16.81
CA SER A 230 9.67 -29.63 17.84
C SER A 230 10.64 -28.54 18.39
N ASP A 231 10.35 -27.65 19.35
CA ASP A 231 9.24 -27.48 20.29
C ASP A 231 9.22 -26.06 20.92
N ARG A 232 8.09 -25.70 21.54
CA ARG A 232 7.90 -24.82 22.74
C ARG A 232 8.33 -23.34 22.81
N SER A 233 7.27 -22.52 22.67
CA SER A 233 6.85 -21.33 23.46
C SER A 233 7.45 -21.06 24.86
N ALA A 234 7.55 -19.76 25.20
CA ALA A 234 7.15 -19.21 26.52
C ALA A 234 6.78 -17.70 26.43
N HIS A 235 5.76 -17.25 27.17
CA HIS A 235 5.26 -15.86 27.22
C HIS A 235 5.99 -14.95 28.24
N GLY A 236 5.89 -13.64 28.05
CA GLY A 236 6.20 -12.60 29.05
C GLY A 236 5.76 -11.21 28.53
N ALA A 237 5.15 -10.36 29.36
CA ALA A 237 4.39 -9.19 28.89
C ALA A 237 4.71 -7.85 29.59
N LEU A 238 4.31 -6.77 28.91
CA LEU A 238 3.75 -5.49 29.43
C LEU A 238 4.65 -4.25 29.67
N VAL A 239 4.06 -3.09 29.34
CA VAL A 239 4.28 -1.67 29.75
C VAL A 239 5.34 -0.79 29.02
N GLU A 240 4.84 0.06 28.10
CA GLU A 240 4.85 1.57 28.09
C GLU A 240 5.93 2.36 28.88
N SER A 241 6.33 3.61 28.56
CA SER A 241 6.06 4.67 27.55
C SER A 241 7.24 5.70 27.65
N GLN A 242 7.65 6.57 26.70
CA GLN A 242 6.98 7.78 26.17
C GLN A 242 7.79 8.48 25.04
N VAL A 243 7.08 8.93 24.00
CA VAL A 243 7.18 10.23 23.26
C VAL A 243 8.54 10.76 22.74
N THR A 244 8.70 10.81 21.40
CA THR A 244 9.21 11.98 20.64
C THR A 244 8.63 12.00 19.21
N ALA A 245 8.62 13.17 18.58
CA ALA A 245 7.80 13.46 17.39
C ALA A 245 8.08 12.54 16.19
N SER A 246 7.05 11.79 15.78
CA SER A 246 7.09 10.80 14.71
C SER A 246 6.04 11.10 13.64
N ILE A 247 6.29 10.70 12.40
CA ILE A 247 5.24 10.60 11.37
C ILE A 247 4.35 9.42 11.78
N ASP A 248 3.14 9.71 12.27
CA ASP A 248 2.17 8.68 12.66
C ASP A 248 1.68 7.91 11.41
N MET A 249 2.29 6.75 11.19
CA MET A 249 1.79 5.66 10.36
C MET A 249 1.69 4.43 11.26
N CYS A 250 0.51 3.80 11.30
CA CYS A 250 0.14 2.84 12.35
C CYS A 250 1.15 1.68 12.51
N GLY A 251 1.92 1.72 13.61
CA GLY A 251 2.89 0.69 13.96
C GLY A 251 2.24 -0.60 14.44
N PHE A 252 1.92 -1.51 13.51
CA PHE A 252 1.49 -2.86 13.85
C PHE A 252 2.62 -3.65 14.54
N GLY A 253 2.46 -3.88 15.84
CA GLY A 253 3.26 -4.83 16.62
C GLY A 253 2.75 -6.27 16.46
N PRO A 254 3.62 -7.30 16.55
CA PRO A 254 3.20 -8.70 16.48
C PRO A 254 2.54 -9.13 17.79
N ALA A 255 1.21 -9.15 17.83
CA ALA A 255 0.46 -9.75 18.93
C ALA A 255 0.64 -11.29 18.93
N ALA A 256 1.12 -11.84 20.05
CA ALA A 256 1.22 -13.28 20.23
C ALA A 256 -0.17 -13.89 20.45
N SER A 257 -0.56 -14.84 19.61
CA SER A 257 -1.83 -15.56 19.72
C SER A 257 -1.85 -16.47 20.96
N GLY A 258 -2.53 -16.03 22.02
CA GLY A 258 -2.90 -16.89 23.14
C GLY A 258 -4.19 -17.65 22.82
N GLU A 259 -4.20 -18.97 22.97
CA GLU A 259 -5.39 -19.80 22.76
C GLU A 259 -6.42 -19.59 23.88
N GLY A 260 -7.47 -18.84 23.58
CA GLY A 260 -8.62 -18.63 24.47
C GLY A 260 -9.90 -19.23 23.88
N SER A 261 -10.36 -20.35 24.42
CA SER A 261 -11.60 -21.00 24.01
C SER A 261 -12.84 -20.18 24.40
N GLY A 262 -13.54 -19.57 23.44
CA GLY A 262 -14.82 -18.91 23.67
C GLY A 262 -15.58 -18.54 22.40
N MET A 263 -16.87 -18.91 22.34
CA MET A 263 -17.92 -18.52 21.38
C MET A 263 -17.53 -18.29 19.91
N SER A 264 -17.91 -19.24 19.05
CA SER A 264 -17.80 -19.15 17.59
C SER A 264 -18.79 -18.14 16.98
N GLY A 265 -18.38 -16.87 16.88
CA GLY A 265 -18.89 -15.98 15.84
C GLY A 265 -18.31 -16.36 14.45
N PRO A 266 -18.81 -15.79 13.35
CA PRO A 266 -18.20 -15.98 12.03
C PRO A 266 -16.81 -15.34 12.00
N SER A 267 -15.76 -16.15 12.06
CA SER A 267 -14.38 -15.68 12.08
C SER A 267 -13.97 -15.08 10.74
N THR A 268 -13.24 -13.96 10.77
CA THR A 268 -12.69 -13.33 9.57
C THR A 268 -11.70 -14.25 8.88
N SER A 269 -11.77 -14.30 7.55
CA SER A 269 -10.85 -15.15 6.79
C SER A 269 -9.43 -14.57 6.76
N ARG A 270 -8.39 -15.41 6.63
CA ARG A 270 -7.01 -14.91 6.46
C ARG A 270 -6.87 -13.96 5.26
N ARG A 271 -7.63 -14.19 4.17
CA ARG A 271 -7.73 -13.29 3.01
C ARG A 271 -8.27 -11.93 3.43
N GLU A 272 -9.35 -11.89 4.21
CA GLU A 272 -9.98 -10.66 4.69
C GLU A 272 -9.04 -9.87 5.63
N GLN A 273 -8.29 -10.55 6.50
CA GLN A 273 -7.27 -9.92 7.33
C GLN A 273 -6.12 -9.30 6.51
N HIS A 274 -5.64 -10.00 5.47
CA HIS A 274 -4.64 -9.45 4.54
C HIS A 274 -5.20 -8.27 3.73
N LEU A 275 -6.44 -8.38 3.26
CA LEU A 275 -7.15 -7.33 2.53
C LEU A 275 -7.37 -6.08 3.40
N ARG A 276 -7.76 -6.25 4.68
CA ARG A 276 -7.87 -5.13 5.63
C ARG A 276 -6.53 -4.44 5.87
N LYS A 277 -5.44 -5.20 6.07
CA LYS A 277 -4.09 -4.62 6.21
C LYS A 277 -3.72 -3.78 4.99
N ALA A 278 -3.95 -4.28 3.77
CA ALA A 278 -3.75 -3.48 2.56
C ALA A 278 -4.67 -2.25 2.48
N ALA A 279 -5.92 -2.38 2.92
CA ALA A 279 -6.89 -1.29 2.94
C ALA A 279 -6.50 -0.18 3.96
N PHE A 280 -5.85 -0.50 5.07
CA PHE A 280 -5.23 0.51 5.95
C PHE A 280 -4.17 1.33 5.19
N TYR A 281 -3.17 0.68 4.59
CA TYR A 281 -2.15 1.37 3.79
C TYR A 281 -2.76 2.18 2.64
N ALA A 282 -3.80 1.66 1.99
CA ALA A 282 -4.52 2.36 0.94
C ALA A 282 -5.23 3.62 1.46
N ALA A 283 -5.92 3.54 2.61
CA ALA A 283 -6.58 4.67 3.24
C ALA A 283 -5.57 5.72 3.75
N ASP A 284 -4.43 5.29 4.31
CA ASP A 284 -3.32 6.19 4.67
C ASP A 284 -2.79 6.97 3.46
N SER A 285 -2.51 6.28 2.35
CA SER A 285 -1.99 6.91 1.13
C SER A 285 -2.98 7.94 0.56
N LEU A 286 -4.29 7.60 0.54
CA LEU A 286 -5.34 8.51 0.08
C LEU A 286 -5.50 9.73 1.02
N ALA A 287 -5.52 9.51 2.34
CA ALA A 287 -5.60 10.60 3.33
C ALA A 287 -4.38 11.52 3.30
N MET A 288 -3.18 10.96 3.17
CA MET A 288 -1.93 11.73 3.09
C MET A 288 -1.86 12.53 1.79
N SER A 289 -2.25 11.94 0.65
CA SER A 289 -2.35 12.65 -0.63
C SER A 289 -3.29 13.85 -0.53
N ASP A 290 -4.41 13.71 0.18
CA ASP A 290 -5.38 14.79 0.35
C ASP A 290 -4.89 15.91 1.26
N LYS A 291 -4.25 15.55 2.39
CA LYS A 291 -3.65 16.49 3.33
C LYS A 291 -2.55 17.35 2.68
N LEU A 292 -1.80 16.78 1.74
CA LEU A 292 -0.68 17.45 1.06
C LEU A 292 -1.10 18.26 -0.18
N GLY A 293 -2.39 18.30 -0.53
CA GLY A 293 -2.87 18.98 -1.75
C GLY A 293 -2.36 18.32 -3.04
N VAL A 294 -2.03 17.03 -2.98
CA VAL A 294 -1.61 16.20 -4.12
C VAL A 294 -2.75 15.26 -4.54
N THR A 295 -4.00 15.60 -4.20
CA THR A 295 -5.18 14.90 -4.71
C THR A 295 -5.65 15.48 -6.04
N PHE A 296 -6.19 14.61 -6.89
CA PHE A 296 -6.88 14.96 -8.12
C PHE A 296 -8.07 15.93 -7.92
N ALA A 297 -8.51 16.17 -6.68
CA ALA A 297 -9.52 17.16 -6.33
C ALA A 297 -9.01 18.60 -6.47
N ASP A 298 -7.70 18.86 -6.30
CA ASP A 298 -7.11 20.20 -6.39
C ASP A 298 -6.73 20.49 -7.86
N PHE A 299 -7.69 20.99 -8.64
CA PHE A 299 -7.58 21.27 -10.10
C PHE A 299 -6.46 22.24 -10.52
N THR A 300 -5.79 22.88 -9.57
CA THR A 300 -4.56 23.67 -9.76
C THR A 300 -3.31 22.79 -9.90
N SER A 301 -3.32 21.58 -9.33
CA SER A 301 -2.26 20.56 -9.42
C SER A 301 -2.33 19.77 -10.73
N ARG A 302 -2.26 20.47 -11.87
CA ARG A 302 -2.47 19.88 -13.22
C ARG A 302 -1.49 18.76 -13.61
N GLU A 303 -0.44 18.51 -12.83
CA GLU A 303 0.64 17.56 -13.13
C GLU A 303 0.85 16.56 -12.00
N LEU A 304 -0.15 15.71 -11.78
CA LEU A 304 -0.01 14.55 -10.89
C LEU A 304 0.98 13.52 -11.49
N PRO A 305 2.04 13.12 -10.76
CA PRO A 305 2.97 12.10 -11.23
C PRO A 305 2.26 10.77 -11.51
N LEU A 306 2.74 10.04 -12.52
CA LEU A 306 2.16 8.74 -12.90
C LEU A 306 2.21 7.72 -11.75
N GLN A 307 3.23 7.82 -10.88
CA GLN A 307 3.38 7.05 -9.65
C GLN A 307 2.18 7.26 -8.71
N SER A 308 1.79 8.52 -8.48
CA SER A 308 0.64 8.89 -7.65
C SER A 308 -0.66 8.41 -8.27
N ALA A 309 -0.84 8.55 -9.59
CA ALA A 309 -2.01 8.06 -10.30
C ALA A 309 -2.19 6.53 -10.18
N LEU A 310 -1.08 5.78 -10.32
CA LEU A 310 -1.05 4.32 -10.12
C LEU A 310 -1.35 3.94 -8.67
N CYS A 311 -0.80 4.66 -7.69
CA CYS A 311 -1.05 4.41 -6.28
C CYS A 311 -2.52 4.66 -5.93
N VAL A 312 -3.05 5.84 -6.25
CA VAL A 312 -4.45 6.20 -5.99
C VAL A 312 -5.43 5.20 -6.62
N PHE A 313 -5.19 4.75 -7.85
CA PHE A 313 -6.02 3.74 -8.51
C PHE A 313 -5.98 2.38 -7.79
N ASP A 314 -4.80 1.84 -7.50
CA ASP A 314 -4.65 0.53 -6.83
C ASP A 314 -5.21 0.60 -5.39
N CYS A 315 -4.97 1.71 -4.68
CA CYS A 315 -5.52 1.96 -3.34
C CYS A 315 -7.05 2.04 -3.34
N ALA A 316 -7.66 2.75 -4.30
CA ALA A 316 -9.11 2.85 -4.43
C ALA A 316 -9.76 1.47 -4.65
N GLN A 317 -9.17 0.64 -5.52
CA GLN A 317 -9.66 -0.72 -5.79
C GLN A 317 -9.56 -1.62 -4.55
N VAL A 318 -8.43 -1.61 -3.85
CA VAL A 318 -8.21 -2.44 -2.65
C VAL A 318 -9.12 -2.02 -1.49
N LEU A 319 -9.25 -0.71 -1.26
CA LEU A 319 -10.09 -0.16 -0.20
C LEU A 319 -11.59 -0.42 -0.47
N ALA A 320 -12.01 -0.37 -1.73
CA ALA A 320 -13.37 -0.72 -2.12
C ALA A 320 -13.68 -2.22 -2.02
N GLU A 321 -12.75 -3.11 -2.41
CA GLU A 321 -12.92 -4.57 -2.28
C GLU A 321 -12.94 -5.01 -0.80
N TRP A 322 -12.17 -4.35 0.07
CA TRP A 322 -12.30 -4.53 1.52
C TRP A 322 -13.69 -4.13 2.01
N MET A 323 -14.17 -2.92 1.67
CA MET A 323 -15.49 -2.45 2.07
C MET A 323 -16.62 -3.33 1.52
N ALA A 324 -16.49 -3.84 0.30
CA ALA A 324 -17.46 -4.74 -0.31
C ALA A 324 -17.47 -6.13 0.36
N THR A 325 -16.30 -6.65 0.77
CA THR A 325 -16.19 -7.86 1.59
C THR A 325 -16.81 -7.65 2.98
N LEU A 326 -16.58 -6.48 3.60
CA LEU A 326 -17.21 -6.12 4.88
C LEU A 326 -18.73 -6.01 4.75
N GLN A 327 -19.22 -5.37 3.68
CA GLN A 327 -20.63 -5.22 3.35
C GLN A 327 -21.33 -6.58 3.17
N ASP A 328 -20.69 -7.57 2.55
CA ASP A 328 -21.24 -8.94 2.48
C ASP A 328 -21.38 -9.59 3.87
N ARG A 329 -20.42 -9.35 4.78
CA ARG A 329 -20.42 -9.89 6.15
C ARG A 329 -21.49 -9.25 7.04
N VAL A 330 -21.68 -7.92 6.96
CA VAL A 330 -22.53 -7.17 7.92
C VAL A 330 -23.84 -6.64 7.35
N GLY A 331 -24.01 -6.60 6.02
CA GLY A 331 -25.11 -5.89 5.36
C GLY A 331 -26.52 -6.36 5.75
N ARG A 332 -26.69 -7.65 6.07
CA ARG A 332 -27.96 -8.20 6.58
C ARG A 332 -28.40 -7.62 7.93
N TYR A 333 -27.46 -7.08 8.70
CA TYR A 333 -27.68 -6.61 10.07
C TYR A 333 -27.59 -5.08 10.17
N LEU A 334 -26.74 -4.46 9.35
CA LEU A 334 -26.42 -3.04 9.41
C LEU A 334 -26.92 -2.23 8.18
N GLY A 335 -27.55 -2.88 7.20
CA GLY A 335 -27.98 -2.21 5.96
C GLY A 335 -26.80 -1.84 5.07
N ILE A 336 -26.93 -0.76 4.28
CA ILE A 336 -25.88 -0.31 3.36
C ILE A 336 -24.92 0.64 4.09
N LEU A 337 -23.66 0.21 4.23
CA LEU A 337 -22.61 0.96 4.92
C LEU A 337 -22.35 2.30 4.22
N GLY A 338 -22.65 3.40 4.93
CA GLY A 338 -22.43 4.77 4.45
C GLY A 338 -23.62 5.41 3.73
N GLN A 339 -24.77 4.73 3.66
CA GLN A 339 -26.04 5.28 3.19
C GLN A 339 -26.96 5.62 4.36
N ASP A 340 -27.12 4.71 5.31
CA ASP A 340 -27.89 4.93 6.53
C ASP A 340 -27.00 5.44 7.68
N SER A 341 -27.58 6.18 8.64
CA SER A 341 -26.90 6.56 9.88
C SER A 341 -26.84 5.38 10.85
N VAL A 342 -26.06 4.37 10.49
CA VAL A 342 -25.85 3.15 11.29
C VAL A 342 -25.12 3.51 12.59
N ASP A 343 -25.79 3.30 13.71
CA ASP A 343 -25.15 3.34 15.03
C ASP A 343 -24.30 2.08 15.22
N LEU A 344 -22.98 2.23 15.06
CA LEU A 344 -22.01 1.15 15.23
C LEU A 344 -21.89 0.67 16.70
N GLY A 345 -22.52 1.37 17.65
CA GLY A 345 -22.64 0.95 19.04
C GLY A 345 -23.74 -0.11 19.28
N GLN A 346 -24.54 -0.47 18.28
CA GLN A 346 -25.58 -1.48 18.45
C GLN A 346 -25.01 -2.91 18.60
N ILE A 347 -25.70 -3.74 19.37
CA ILE A 347 -25.27 -5.10 19.73
C ILE A 347 -24.90 -5.98 18.51
N PRO A 348 -25.61 -5.96 17.37
CA PRO A 348 -25.20 -6.71 16.17
C PRO A 348 -23.88 -6.21 15.56
N ALA A 349 -23.61 -4.90 15.60
CA ALA A 349 -22.37 -4.31 15.07
C ALA A 349 -21.16 -4.75 15.90
N MET A 350 -21.25 -4.65 17.24
CA MET A 350 -20.19 -5.05 18.17
C MET A 350 -19.82 -6.55 18.11
N MET A 351 -20.72 -7.41 17.62
CA MET A 351 -20.46 -8.84 17.45
C MET A 351 -19.92 -9.23 16.07
N LEU A 352 -20.04 -8.34 15.07
CA LEU A 352 -19.74 -8.64 13.66
C LEU A 352 -18.63 -7.79 13.06
N LEU A 353 -18.32 -6.63 13.64
CA LEU A 353 -17.19 -5.77 13.25
C LEU A 353 -16.03 -5.99 14.23
N GLU A 354 -14.82 -6.15 13.71
CA GLU A 354 -13.62 -6.08 14.55
C GLU A 354 -13.27 -4.60 14.82
N GLU A 355 -12.56 -4.30 15.91
CA GLU A 355 -12.17 -2.92 16.26
C GLU A 355 -11.38 -2.23 15.12
N GLU A 356 -10.61 -3.01 14.37
CA GLU A 356 -9.91 -2.56 13.17
C GLU A 356 -10.87 -2.18 12.02
N ASP A 357 -12.00 -2.89 11.86
CA ASP A 357 -13.00 -2.58 10.83
C ASP A 357 -13.66 -1.23 11.12
N VAL A 358 -13.99 -0.95 12.39
CA VAL A 358 -14.57 0.34 12.83
C VAL A 358 -13.60 1.49 12.58
N LYS A 359 -12.34 1.36 13.03
CA LYS A 359 -11.30 2.38 12.82
C LYS A 359 -11.09 2.71 11.34
N LEU A 360 -11.12 1.70 10.47
CA LEU A 360 -10.94 1.91 9.03
C LEU A 360 -12.19 2.51 8.35
N LEU A 361 -13.40 2.18 8.82
CA LEU A 361 -14.64 2.83 8.37
C LEU A 361 -14.68 4.32 8.72
N ASP A 362 -14.27 4.70 9.93
CA ASP A 362 -14.24 6.12 10.32
C ASP A 362 -13.17 6.90 9.55
N LYS A 363 -12.00 6.31 9.30
CA LYS A 363 -10.98 6.87 8.41
C LYS A 363 -11.49 7.07 6.97
N VAL A 364 -12.24 6.11 6.43
CA VAL A 364 -12.92 6.23 5.13
C VAL A 364 -13.92 7.38 5.12
N ARG A 365 -14.68 7.56 6.21
CA ARG A 365 -15.64 8.67 6.37
C ARG A 365 -14.94 10.03 6.37
N GLU A 366 -13.80 10.16 7.04
CA GLU A 366 -12.98 11.38 7.05
C GLU A 366 -12.42 11.72 5.66
N ILE A 367 -11.87 10.72 4.95
CA ILE A 367 -11.36 10.88 3.58
C ILE A 367 -12.47 11.37 2.64
N LEU A 368 -13.65 10.74 2.69
CA LEU A 368 -14.80 11.13 1.88
C LEU A 368 -15.27 12.55 2.21
N ALA A 369 -15.43 12.88 3.50
CA ALA A 369 -15.88 14.21 3.91
C ALA A 369 -14.91 15.32 3.46
N SER A 370 -13.59 15.12 3.60
CA SER A 370 -12.58 16.07 3.14
C SER A 370 -12.65 16.29 1.62
N ALA A 371 -12.71 15.21 0.84
CA ALA A 371 -12.71 15.27 -0.60
C ALA A 371 -14.04 15.80 -1.19
N GLU A 372 -15.19 15.46 -0.60
CA GLU A 372 -16.50 16.03 -0.97
C GLU A 372 -16.53 17.55 -0.72
N LEU A 373 -15.99 18.03 0.40
CA LEU A 373 -15.87 19.46 0.69
C LEU A 373 -15.01 20.17 -0.37
N LYS A 374 -13.82 19.66 -0.68
CA LYS A 374 -12.93 20.22 -1.72
C LYS A 374 -13.60 20.24 -3.10
N LEU A 375 -14.23 19.14 -3.51
CA LEU A 375 -14.92 19.02 -4.79
C LEU A 375 -16.07 20.03 -4.91
N ASN A 376 -16.86 20.23 -3.85
CA ASN A 376 -17.92 21.24 -3.81
C ASN A 376 -17.37 22.67 -3.87
N MET A 377 -16.27 22.97 -3.17
CA MET A 377 -15.61 24.28 -3.24
C MET A 377 -15.08 24.58 -4.66
N ASN A 378 -14.52 23.58 -5.34
CA ASN A 378 -14.00 23.73 -6.69
C ASN A 378 -15.12 23.86 -7.74
N LEU A 379 -16.20 23.07 -7.63
CA LEU A 379 -17.40 23.26 -8.47
C LEU A 379 -18.02 24.66 -8.30
N MET A 380 -18.06 25.20 -7.08
CA MET A 380 -18.54 26.56 -6.82
C MET A 380 -17.61 27.63 -7.42
N SER A 381 -16.29 27.40 -7.40
CA SER A 381 -15.30 28.26 -8.06
C SER A 381 -15.45 28.30 -9.59
N ASP A 382 -15.71 27.15 -10.22
CA ASP A 382 -15.87 27.06 -11.67
C ASP A 382 -17.24 27.55 -12.16
N ALA A 383 -18.30 27.33 -11.38
CA ALA A 383 -19.61 27.96 -11.62
C ALA A 383 -19.52 29.49 -11.58
N MET A 384 -18.74 30.05 -10.65
CA MET A 384 -18.49 31.50 -10.58
C MET A 384 -17.68 32.04 -11.78
N LYS A 385 -16.94 31.18 -12.50
CA LYS A 385 -16.22 31.50 -13.74
C LYS A 385 -17.08 31.28 -15.01
N GLY A 386 -18.32 30.83 -14.87
CA GLY A 386 -19.21 30.57 -16.00
C GLY A 386 -18.83 29.35 -16.85
N VAL A 387 -18.07 28.40 -16.28
CA VAL A 387 -17.78 27.11 -16.93
C VAL A 387 -18.96 26.17 -16.72
N GLU A 388 -19.40 25.46 -17.77
CA GLU A 388 -20.44 24.44 -17.64
C GLU A 388 -19.98 23.30 -16.72
N SER A 389 -20.55 23.24 -15.51
CA SER A 389 -20.22 22.20 -14.54
C SER A 389 -20.68 20.82 -15.04
N PRO A 390 -19.84 19.78 -14.96
CA PRO A 390 -20.29 18.41 -15.11
C PRO A 390 -21.36 18.07 -14.07
N SER A 391 -22.21 17.09 -14.37
CA SER A 391 -23.09 16.48 -13.36
C SER A 391 -22.28 16.04 -12.15
N GLN A 392 -22.70 16.48 -10.96
CA GLN A 392 -22.11 16.06 -9.69
C GLN A 392 -22.14 14.53 -9.59
N PRO A 393 -21.08 13.86 -9.10
CA PRO A 393 -21.14 12.42 -8.89
C PRO A 393 -22.27 12.08 -7.92
N ASP A 394 -23.13 11.11 -8.27
CA ASP A 394 -24.27 10.72 -7.45
C ASP A 394 -23.82 10.35 -6.02
N SER A 395 -24.19 11.20 -5.05
CA SER A 395 -23.85 11.05 -3.63
C SER A 395 -24.57 9.88 -2.94
N HIS A 396 -25.34 9.09 -3.70
CA HIS A 396 -26.09 7.93 -3.23
C HIS A 396 -25.30 6.64 -3.48
N GLY A 397 -25.16 5.83 -2.43
CA GLY A 397 -24.50 4.53 -2.46
C GLY A 397 -23.69 4.24 -1.20
N SER A 398 -23.12 3.03 -1.17
CA SER A 398 -22.20 2.60 -0.10
C SER A 398 -20.89 3.40 -0.10
N PHE A 399 -20.14 3.38 1.00
CA PHE A 399 -18.82 4.00 1.09
C PHE A 399 -17.86 3.55 -0.04
N ALA A 400 -17.89 2.28 -0.44
CA ALA A 400 -17.15 1.77 -1.59
C ALA A 400 -17.54 2.47 -2.91
N THR A 401 -18.85 2.61 -3.15
CA THR A 401 -19.39 3.30 -4.33
C THR A 401 -18.95 4.76 -4.36
N LYS A 402 -19.03 5.44 -3.21
CA LYS A 402 -18.63 6.85 -3.04
C LYS A 402 -17.15 7.07 -3.34
N ILE A 403 -16.24 6.29 -2.71
CA ILE A 403 -14.80 6.40 -2.95
C ILE A 403 -14.46 6.15 -4.41
N LEU A 404 -15.02 5.10 -5.02
CA LEU A 404 -14.72 4.75 -6.40
C LEU A 404 -15.20 5.82 -7.39
N ARG A 405 -16.43 6.35 -7.24
CA ARG A 405 -16.96 7.42 -8.12
C ARG A 405 -16.21 8.74 -7.94
N LEU A 406 -15.87 9.12 -6.71
CA LEU A 406 -15.08 10.31 -6.41
C LEU A 406 -13.70 10.24 -7.07
N ILE A 407 -13.00 9.12 -6.92
CA ILE A 407 -11.66 8.95 -7.51
C ILE A 407 -11.78 8.84 -9.04
N ALA A 408 -12.79 8.15 -9.59
CA ALA A 408 -13.03 8.12 -11.03
C ALA A 408 -13.23 9.51 -11.63
N PHE A 409 -14.13 10.31 -11.05
CA PHE A 409 -14.42 11.68 -11.49
C PHE A 409 -13.17 12.55 -11.50
N THR A 410 -12.37 12.48 -10.44
CA THR A 410 -11.16 13.30 -10.31
C THR A 410 -10.03 12.80 -11.24
N MET A 411 -9.94 11.50 -11.51
CA MET A 411 -9.00 10.94 -12.50
C MET A 411 -9.37 11.24 -13.96
N ASP A 412 -10.66 11.27 -14.32
CA ASP A 412 -11.10 11.65 -15.68
C ASP A 412 -10.72 13.10 -16.02
N LYS A 413 -10.69 13.97 -15.01
CA LYS A 413 -10.27 15.37 -15.13
C LYS A 413 -8.76 15.55 -15.29
N ALA A 414 -7.94 14.55 -14.96
CA ALA A 414 -6.50 14.60 -15.20
C ALA A 414 -6.18 14.30 -16.67
N THR A 415 -5.81 15.35 -17.41
CA THR A 415 -5.63 15.30 -18.88
C THR A 415 -4.20 14.98 -19.35
N VAL A 416 -3.22 14.94 -18.44
CA VAL A 416 -1.79 14.73 -18.79
C VAL A 416 -1.51 13.30 -19.29
N TRP A 417 -2.13 12.29 -18.68
CA TRP A 417 -1.83 10.88 -18.95
C TRP A 417 -3.07 10.16 -19.47
N PRO A 418 -3.16 9.75 -20.75
CA PRO A 418 -4.36 9.08 -21.29
C PRO A 418 -4.80 7.79 -20.54
N VAL A 419 -3.93 7.22 -19.70
CA VAL A 419 -4.26 6.08 -18.84
C VAL A 419 -5.21 6.43 -17.68
N THR A 420 -5.29 7.68 -17.23
CA THR A 420 -6.18 8.09 -16.13
C THR A 420 -7.65 7.98 -16.50
N GLN A 421 -8.02 8.29 -17.75
CA GLN A 421 -9.39 8.07 -18.27
C GLN A 421 -9.78 6.60 -18.31
N LEU A 422 -8.80 5.71 -18.52
CA LEU A 422 -9.00 4.26 -18.54
C LEU A 422 -9.12 3.70 -17.12
N MET A 423 -8.34 4.26 -16.19
CA MET A 423 -8.48 4.04 -14.74
C MET A 423 -9.87 4.50 -14.26
N ALA A 424 -10.32 5.71 -14.62
CA ALA A 424 -11.62 6.24 -14.26
C ALA A 424 -12.77 5.31 -14.67
N ARG A 425 -12.85 4.89 -15.94
CA ARG A 425 -13.88 3.93 -16.43
C ARG A 425 -13.85 2.58 -15.70
N CYS A 426 -12.66 2.10 -15.35
CA CYS A 426 -12.51 0.88 -14.56
C CYS A 426 -13.03 1.05 -13.13
N LEU A 427 -12.81 2.22 -12.50
CA LEU A 427 -13.35 2.56 -11.18
C LEU A 427 -14.87 2.76 -11.22
N GLU A 428 -15.44 3.36 -12.28
CA GLU A 428 -16.89 3.46 -12.47
C GLU A 428 -17.56 2.08 -12.56
N THR A 429 -16.98 1.16 -13.35
CA THR A 429 -17.47 -0.22 -13.43
C THR A 429 -17.40 -0.90 -12.06
N HIS A 430 -16.28 -0.76 -11.36
CA HIS A 430 -16.13 -1.29 -10.00
C HIS A 430 -17.15 -0.68 -9.02
N ALA A 431 -17.49 0.61 -9.15
CA ALA A 431 -18.48 1.26 -8.30
C ALA A 431 -19.87 0.66 -8.50
N ASN A 432 -20.24 0.34 -9.73
CA ASN A 432 -21.52 -0.27 -10.05
C ASN A 432 -21.61 -1.72 -9.52
N HIS A 433 -20.53 -2.50 -9.61
CA HIS A 433 -20.43 -3.81 -8.95
C HIS A 433 -20.50 -3.71 -7.43
N ALA A 434 -19.80 -2.77 -6.81
CA ALA A 434 -19.82 -2.55 -5.37
C ALA A 434 -21.21 -2.12 -4.87
N GLN A 435 -21.95 -1.32 -5.65
CA GLN A 435 -23.33 -0.96 -5.37
C GLN A 435 -24.26 -2.19 -5.46
N ALA A 436 -24.21 -2.95 -6.55
CA ALA A 436 -25.03 -4.16 -6.73
C ALA A 436 -24.75 -5.24 -5.66
N ARG A 437 -23.49 -5.39 -5.25
CA ARG A 437 -23.06 -6.25 -4.14
C ARG A 437 -23.63 -5.78 -2.80
N ALA A 438 -23.60 -4.46 -2.54
CA ALA A 438 -24.21 -3.88 -1.34
C ALA A 438 -25.73 -4.08 -1.28
N GLU A 439 -26.46 -3.79 -2.35
CA GLU A 439 -27.92 -4.02 -2.44
C GLU A 439 -28.25 -5.51 -2.21
N LYS A 440 -27.52 -6.41 -2.87
CA LYS A 440 -27.68 -7.86 -2.72
C LYS A 440 -27.47 -8.33 -1.27
N SER A 441 -26.50 -7.76 -0.55
CA SER A 441 -26.18 -8.13 0.85
C SER A 441 -27.37 -7.94 1.80
N VAL A 442 -28.24 -6.96 1.52
CA VAL A 442 -29.46 -6.66 2.31
C VAL A 442 -30.64 -7.52 1.85
N THR A 443 -30.78 -7.77 0.54
CA THR A 443 -31.94 -8.51 -0.03
C THR A 443 -31.95 -10.02 0.23
N LEU A 444 -30.88 -10.61 0.78
CA LEU A 444 -30.79 -12.03 1.14
C LEU A 444 -31.60 -12.39 2.41
N SER A 445 -32.80 -11.80 2.52
CA SER A 445 -33.73 -11.85 3.65
C SER A 445 -34.98 -12.71 3.36
N GLY A 446 -34.81 -13.78 2.56
CA GLY A 446 -35.88 -14.69 2.12
C GLY A 446 -35.58 -16.14 2.46
#